data_AF-A0A087WWS5-F1
#
_entry.id   AF-A0A087WWS5-F1
#
_cell.length_a   1.000
_cell.length_b   1.000
_cell.length_c   1.000
_cell.angle_alpha   90.00
_cell.angle_beta   90.00
_cell.angle_gamma   90.00
#
_symmetry.space_group_name_H-M   'P 1'
#
loop_
_entity.id
_entity.type
_entity.pdbx_description
1 polymer ?
#
loop_
_entity_poly.entity_id
_entity_poly.type
_entity_poly.pdbx_seq_one_letter_code
_entity_poly.pdbx_strand_id
1 'polypeptide(L)'
;MSSYLYIIKSELPLVIQTFLNLEEKTSDWYMNGNYLVILVSVTIILPLALMRQLGYLGYSSGFSLSCMVFFLIAVIYKKFHVPCPLPPNFNNTTGNFSHVEIVKEKVQLQVEPEASAFCTPSYFTLNSQTAYTIPIMAFAFVCHPEVLPIYTELKDPSKKKMQHISNLSIAVMYIMYFLAALFGYLTFYNGVESELLHTYSKVDPFDVLILCVRVA
;
A
#
# COMPACT_ATOMS: atom_id res chain seq x y z
N MET A 1 15.07 8.91 0.39
CA MET A 1 14.57 9.96 -0.52
C MET A 1 14.33 9.45 -1.94
N SER A 2 15.28 8.75 -2.58
CA SER A 2 15.06 8.13 -3.90
C SER A 2 13.99 7.02 -3.92
N SER A 3 13.78 6.33 -2.80
CA SER A 3 12.73 5.32 -2.63
C SER A 3 11.32 5.86 -2.92
N TYR A 4 10.98 7.06 -2.44
CA TYR A 4 9.67 7.66 -2.69
C TYR A 4 9.44 7.97 -4.18
N LEU A 5 10.49 8.39 -4.90
CA LEU A 5 10.41 8.62 -6.34
C LEU A 5 10.19 7.32 -7.12
N TYR A 6 10.76 6.21 -6.66
CA TYR A 6 10.53 4.89 -7.24
C TYR A 6 9.09 4.42 -7.02
N ILE A 7 8.52 4.64 -5.84
CA ILE A 7 7.11 4.31 -5.55
C ILE A 7 6.17 5.14 -6.42
N ILE A 8 6.42 6.44 -6.57
CA ILE A 8 5.64 7.29 -7.49
C ILE A 8 5.74 6.77 -8.93
N LYS A 9 6.93 6.31 -9.34
CA LYS A 9 7.13 5.72 -10.67
C LYS A 9 6.28 4.49 -10.91
N SER A 10 6.19 3.60 -9.93
CA SER A 10 5.50 2.33 -10.07
C SER A 10 3.98 2.49 -9.94
N GLU A 11 3.51 3.29 -9.00
CA GLU A 11 2.07 3.35 -8.67
C GLU A 11 1.28 4.35 -9.52
N LEU A 12 1.86 5.51 -9.85
CA LEU A 12 1.10 6.59 -10.50
C LEU A 12 0.52 6.21 -11.87
N PRO A 13 1.22 5.45 -12.74
CA PRO A 13 0.63 4.94 -13.97
C PRO A 13 -0.60 4.07 -13.73
N LEU A 14 -0.60 3.23 -12.67
CA LEU A 14 -1.75 2.40 -12.32
C LEU A 14 -2.93 3.26 -11.85
N VAL A 15 -2.68 4.34 -11.08
CA VAL A 15 -3.73 5.27 -10.65
C VAL A 15 -4.39 5.94 -11.86
N ILE A 16 -3.60 6.46 -12.80
CA ILE A 16 -4.10 7.11 -14.02
C ILE A 16 -4.91 6.14 -14.87
N GLN A 17 -4.42 4.90 -15.02
CA GLN A 17 -5.13 3.86 -15.76
C GLN A 17 -6.52 3.58 -15.16
N THR A 18 -6.59 3.44 -13.83
CA THR A 18 -7.87 3.23 -13.14
C THR A 18 -8.79 4.46 -13.20
N PHE A 19 -8.24 5.68 -13.16
CA PHE A 19 -9.04 6.92 -13.21
C PHE A 19 -9.61 7.21 -14.61
N LEU A 20 -8.88 6.85 -15.67
CA LEU A 20 -9.32 7.05 -17.05
C LEU A 20 -10.20 5.91 -17.59
N ASN A 21 -10.40 4.84 -16.80
CA ASN A 21 -11.21 3.67 -17.18
C ASN A 21 -10.79 3.07 -18.54
N LEU A 22 -9.49 3.11 -18.85
CA LEU A 22 -8.94 2.64 -20.12
C LEU A 22 -8.55 1.16 -20.00
N GLU A 23 -9.23 0.32 -20.78
CA GLU A 23 -9.08 -1.14 -20.78
C GLU A 23 -7.82 -1.63 -21.52
N GLU A 24 -7.18 -0.76 -22.33
CA GLU A 24 -5.98 -1.11 -23.09
C GLU A 24 -4.75 -0.27 -22.73
N LYS A 25 -3.58 -0.94 -22.74
CA LYS A 25 -2.25 -0.31 -22.72
C LYS A 25 -2.08 0.52 -23.99
N THR A 26 -2.58 1.75 -24.01
CA THR A 26 -2.15 2.70 -25.03
C THR A 26 -0.71 3.12 -24.74
N SER A 27 0.13 3.13 -25.77
CA SER A 27 1.55 3.50 -25.71
C SER A 27 1.73 5.01 -25.59
N ASP A 28 0.87 5.67 -24.83
CA ASP A 28 0.86 7.11 -24.69
C ASP A 28 1.86 7.56 -23.63
N TRP A 29 2.39 8.77 -23.82
CA TRP A 29 3.43 9.36 -22.98
C TRP A 29 3.04 9.42 -21.49
N TYR A 30 1.74 9.49 -21.17
CA TYR A 30 1.20 9.57 -19.81
C TYR A 30 1.16 8.22 -19.07
N MET A 31 1.31 7.09 -19.76
CA MET A 31 1.42 5.75 -19.12
C MET A 31 2.88 5.38 -18.80
N ASN A 32 3.85 6.14 -19.31
CA ASN A 32 5.25 5.86 -19.10
C ASN A 32 5.74 6.51 -17.80
N GLY A 33 5.90 5.68 -16.77
CA GLY A 33 6.29 6.12 -15.42
C GLY A 33 7.57 6.96 -15.38
N ASN A 34 8.49 6.83 -16.34
CA ASN A 34 9.68 7.67 -16.40
C ASN A 34 9.36 9.14 -16.69
N TYR A 35 8.52 9.44 -17.69
CA TYR A 35 8.13 10.81 -18.01
C TYR A 35 7.27 11.43 -16.91
N LEU A 36 6.44 10.59 -16.30
CA LEU A 36 5.48 11.05 -15.33
C LEU A 36 6.13 11.39 -13.98
N VAL A 37 7.15 10.64 -13.56
CA VAL A 37 7.99 11.00 -12.41
C VAL A 37 8.73 12.31 -12.65
N ILE A 38 9.24 12.53 -13.87
CA ILE A 38 9.90 13.80 -14.23
C ILE A 38 8.90 14.94 -14.09
N LEU A 39 7.69 14.80 -14.66
CA LEU A 39 6.62 15.81 -14.56
C LEU A 39 6.27 16.13 -13.10
N VAL A 40 5.98 15.12 -12.28
CA VAL A 40 5.61 15.29 -10.87
C VAL A 40 6.76 15.88 -10.05
N SER A 41 8.00 15.47 -10.33
CA SER A 41 9.17 16.01 -9.63
C SER A 41 9.36 17.51 -9.90
N VAL A 42 9.18 17.96 -11.14
CA VAL A 42 9.34 19.36 -11.53
C VAL A 42 8.17 20.23 -11.09
N THR A 43 6.94 19.70 -11.16
CA THR A 43 5.71 20.49 -10.91
C THR A 43 5.27 20.50 -9.44
N ILE A 44 5.57 19.46 -8.66
CA ILE A 44 5.10 19.33 -7.26
C ILE A 44 6.27 19.30 -6.29
N ILE A 45 7.23 18.39 -6.49
CA ILE A 45 8.31 18.15 -5.50
C ILE A 45 9.28 19.32 -5.44
N LEU A 46 9.70 19.84 -6.59
CA LEU A 46 10.63 20.96 -6.69
C LEU A 46 10.09 22.26 -6.05
N PRO A 47 8.85 22.73 -6.35
CA PRO A 47 8.32 23.91 -5.68
C PRO A 47 8.10 23.70 -4.17
N LEU A 48 7.70 22.50 -3.73
CA LEU A 48 7.62 22.19 -2.29
C LEU A 48 9.00 22.21 -1.62
N ALA A 49 10.04 21.67 -2.27
CA ALA A 49 11.40 21.68 -1.76
C ALA A 49 12.03 23.09 -1.72
N LEU A 50 11.56 24.00 -2.58
CA LEU A 50 11.97 25.40 -2.59
C LEU A 50 11.27 26.25 -1.52
N MET A 51 10.17 25.77 -0.91
CA MET A 51 9.51 26.47 0.17
C MET A 51 10.31 26.35 1.48
N ARG A 52 10.87 27.47 1.93
CA ARG A 52 11.82 27.56 3.04
C ARG A 52 11.18 27.66 4.44
N GLN A 53 9.87 27.49 4.55
CA GLN A 53 9.10 27.77 5.77
C GLN A 53 8.54 26.46 6.35
N LEU A 54 9.23 25.89 7.34
CA LEU A 54 8.87 24.63 8.00
C LEU A 54 7.48 24.66 8.67
N GLY A 55 6.92 25.85 8.94
CA GLY A 55 5.59 26.00 9.52
C GLY A 55 4.44 25.43 8.67
N TYR A 56 4.60 25.36 7.34
CA TYR A 56 3.58 24.75 6.46
C TYR A 56 3.58 23.21 6.52
N LEU A 57 4.66 22.61 7.03
CA LEU A 57 4.85 21.16 7.09
C LEU A 57 3.92 20.48 8.10
N GLY A 58 3.48 21.23 9.12
CA GLY A 58 2.47 20.75 10.07
C GLY A 58 1.12 20.45 9.42
N TYR A 59 0.68 21.29 8.47
CA TYR A 59 -0.59 21.11 7.76
C TYR A 59 -0.53 19.92 6.78
N SER A 60 0.56 19.80 6.03
CA SER A 60 0.75 18.65 5.13
C SER A 60 0.86 17.33 5.90
N SER A 61 1.51 17.33 7.07
CA SER A 61 1.60 16.14 7.92
C SER A 61 0.23 15.72 8.50
N GLY A 62 -0.63 16.68 8.83
CA GLY A 62 -2.00 16.40 9.28
C GLY A 62 -2.84 15.77 8.18
N PHE A 63 -2.74 16.30 6.95
CA PHE A 63 -3.41 15.74 5.79
C PHE A 63 -2.93 14.30 5.50
N SER A 64 -1.61 14.04 5.52
CA SER A 64 -1.07 12.70 5.32
C SER A 64 -1.50 11.72 6.41
N LEU A 65 -1.59 12.15 7.68
CA LEU A 65 -2.07 11.30 8.76
C LEU A 65 -3.54 10.94 8.56
N SER A 66 -4.37 11.89 8.12
CA SER A 66 -5.78 11.64 7.79
C SER A 66 -5.93 10.61 6.66
N CYS A 67 -5.13 10.72 5.60
CA CYS A 67 -5.06 9.72 4.54
C CYS A 67 -4.70 8.33 5.09
N MET A 68 -3.64 8.24 5.91
CA MET A 68 -3.20 6.96 6.48
C MET A 68 -4.27 6.29 7.35
N VAL A 69 -5.05 7.09 8.09
CA VAL A 69 -6.20 6.60 8.86
C VAL A 69 -7.32 6.13 7.93
N PHE A 70 -7.62 6.87 6.86
CA PHE A 70 -8.60 6.46 5.85
C PHE A 70 -8.23 5.13 5.19
N PHE A 71 -6.95 4.96 4.80
CA PHE A 71 -6.44 3.70 4.27
C PHE A 71 -6.64 2.54 5.26
N LEU A 72 -6.31 2.74 6.52
CA LEU A 72 -6.48 1.72 7.55
C LEU A 72 -7.97 1.34 7.72
N ILE A 73 -8.88 2.32 7.70
CA ILE A 73 -10.32 2.06 7.73
C ILE A 73 -10.75 1.26 6.50
N ALA A 74 -10.27 1.59 5.31
CA ALA A 74 -10.58 0.89 4.07
C ALA A 74 -10.12 -0.57 4.10
N VAL A 75 -8.90 -0.84 4.60
CA VAL A 75 -8.36 -2.20 4.75
C VAL A 75 -9.18 -3.01 5.75
N ILE A 76 -9.55 -2.41 6.89
CA ILE A 76 -10.43 -3.06 7.88
C ILE A 76 -11.79 -3.37 7.27
N TYR A 77 -12.40 -2.41 6.57
CA TYR A 77 -13.70 -2.59 5.92
C TYR A 77 -13.67 -3.71 4.89
N LYS A 78 -12.64 -3.73 4.03
CA LYS A 78 -12.44 -4.78 3.03
C LYS A 78 -12.27 -6.15 3.66
N LYS A 79 -11.58 -6.28 4.79
CA LYS A 79 -11.50 -7.56 5.52
C LYS A 79 -12.88 -8.13 5.88
N PHE A 80 -13.84 -7.29 6.26
CA PHE A 80 -15.20 -7.74 6.60
C PHE A 80 -16.08 -8.00 5.37
N HIS A 81 -15.78 -7.38 4.24
CA HIS A 81 -16.57 -7.46 3.02
C HIS A 81 -16.08 -8.49 2.00
N VAL A 82 -14.82 -8.92 2.06
CA VAL A 82 -14.27 -9.94 1.15
C VAL A 82 -14.50 -11.33 1.77
N PRO A 83 -15.51 -12.09 1.33
CA PRO A 83 -15.65 -13.48 1.74
C PRO A 83 -14.51 -14.30 1.13
N CYS A 84 -13.78 -15.01 1.98
CA CYS A 84 -12.95 -16.12 1.53
C CYS A 84 -13.87 -17.25 1.04
N PRO A 85 -13.62 -17.89 -0.12
CA PRO A 85 -12.40 -17.88 -0.94
C PRO A 85 -12.37 -16.86 -2.09
N LEU A 86 -11.16 -16.39 -2.45
CA LEU A 86 -10.91 -15.53 -3.62
C LEU A 86 -11.24 -16.25 -4.94
N PRO A 87 -11.76 -15.53 -5.96
CA PRO A 87 -12.05 -16.12 -7.27
C PRO A 87 -10.78 -16.64 -7.97
N PRO A 88 -10.89 -17.73 -8.77
CA PRO A 88 -9.75 -18.52 -9.29
C PRO A 88 -8.86 -17.83 -10.34
N ASN A 89 -9.09 -16.55 -10.65
CA ASN A 89 -8.25 -15.81 -11.59
C ASN A 89 -6.88 -15.41 -11.01
N PHE A 90 -6.60 -15.77 -9.75
CA PHE A 90 -5.34 -15.45 -9.08
C PHE A 90 -4.12 -16.20 -9.65
N ASN A 91 -4.29 -17.24 -10.48
CA ASN A 91 -3.20 -18.08 -11.00
C ASN A 91 -3.10 -18.25 -12.53
N ASN A 92 -3.98 -17.67 -13.36
CA ASN A 92 -3.96 -17.93 -14.82
C ASN A 92 -3.02 -16.98 -15.60
N THR A 93 -1.77 -16.84 -15.16
CA THR A 93 -0.70 -16.33 -16.04
C THR A 93 0.62 -17.04 -15.76
N THR A 94 0.63 -18.35 -15.94
CA THR A 94 1.84 -19.09 -16.35
C THR A 94 1.39 -20.24 -17.25
N GLY A 95 1.94 -20.28 -18.46
CA GLY A 95 1.32 -20.92 -19.62
C GLY A 95 1.18 -22.45 -19.60
N ASN A 96 0.13 -22.96 -20.24
CA ASN A 96 0.26 -23.53 -21.58
C ASN A 96 -1.12 -23.71 -22.22
N PHE A 97 -1.15 -23.45 -23.52
CA PHE A 97 -2.31 -23.57 -24.39
C PHE A 97 -2.63 -25.06 -24.59
N SER A 98 -3.67 -25.56 -23.95
CA SER A 98 -4.34 -26.78 -24.40
C SER A 98 -5.78 -26.79 -23.91
N HIS A 99 -6.66 -26.31 -24.78
CA HIS A 99 -7.96 -26.89 -25.15
C HIS A 99 -8.72 -27.65 -24.05
N VAL A 100 -9.91 -27.15 -23.71
CA VAL A 100 -11.20 -27.89 -23.71
C VAL A 100 -12.27 -26.92 -23.18
N GLU A 101 -13.14 -26.48 -24.10
CA GLU A 101 -14.50 -26.02 -23.76
C GLU A 101 -15.22 -27.10 -22.95
N ILE A 102 -16.18 -26.73 -22.08
CA ILE A 102 -17.55 -27.27 -22.01
C ILE A 102 -18.24 -26.78 -20.72
N VAL A 103 -19.22 -25.87 -20.92
CA VAL A 103 -20.60 -25.90 -20.40
C VAL A 103 -20.89 -25.69 -18.88
N LYS A 104 -21.77 -24.70 -18.65
CA LYS A 104 -22.68 -24.55 -17.50
C LYS A 104 -23.45 -25.87 -17.20
N GLU A 105 -23.32 -26.46 -16.01
CA GLU A 105 -24.50 -26.90 -15.23
C GLU A 105 -24.13 -27.35 -13.81
N LYS A 106 -25.13 -27.26 -12.92
CA LYS A 106 -25.12 -27.56 -11.48
C LYS A 106 -24.41 -28.87 -11.12
N VAL A 107 -23.47 -28.82 -10.18
CA VAL A 107 -23.02 -30.00 -9.40
C VAL A 107 -22.79 -29.59 -7.94
N GLN A 108 -23.72 -29.99 -7.08
CA GLN A 108 -23.36 -30.31 -5.70
C GLN A 108 -22.50 -31.58 -5.72
N LEU A 109 -21.47 -31.61 -4.87
CA LEU A 109 -20.74 -32.77 -4.34
C LEU A 109 -19.24 -32.82 -4.69
N GLN A 110 -18.45 -32.46 -3.64
CA GLN A 110 -17.07 -32.86 -3.31
C GLN A 110 -15.91 -32.48 -4.25
N VAL A 111 -15.26 -31.34 -3.96
CA VAL A 111 -13.79 -31.23 -3.96
C VAL A 111 -13.38 -30.26 -2.83
N GLU A 112 -13.07 -30.81 -1.65
CA GLU A 112 -12.44 -30.12 -0.53
C GLU A 112 -11.18 -30.92 -0.21
N PRO A 113 -9.99 -30.45 -0.66
CA PRO A 113 -8.96 -30.07 0.31
C PRO A 113 -7.99 -28.93 -0.13
N GLU A 114 -8.21 -28.25 -1.25
CA GLU A 114 -7.23 -27.26 -1.79
C GLU A 114 -7.65 -25.79 -1.63
N ALA A 115 -8.96 -25.47 -1.62
CA ALA A 115 -9.44 -24.09 -1.45
C ALA A 115 -9.39 -23.61 0.02
N SER A 116 -9.48 -24.53 0.98
CA SER A 116 -9.36 -24.24 2.41
C SER A 116 -7.91 -23.99 2.86
N ALA A 117 -6.92 -24.42 2.08
CA ALA A 117 -5.51 -24.21 2.38
C ALA A 117 -5.07 -22.73 2.21
N PHE A 118 -5.73 -21.96 1.35
CA PHE A 118 -5.42 -20.54 1.14
C PHE A 118 -5.94 -19.62 2.23
N CYS A 119 -6.92 -20.06 3.01
CA CYS A 119 -7.59 -19.24 4.03
C CYS A 119 -7.16 -19.60 5.46
N THR A 120 -6.02 -20.28 5.60
CA THR A 120 -5.42 -20.59 6.90
C THR A 120 -4.26 -19.63 7.17
N PRO A 121 -4.23 -18.97 8.35
CA PRO A 121 -3.10 -18.11 8.72
C PRO A 121 -1.86 -18.96 8.94
N SER A 122 -0.78 -18.64 8.21
CA SER A 122 0.53 -19.20 8.51
C SER A 122 1.21 -18.29 9.53
N TYR A 123 1.40 -18.79 10.75
CA TYR A 123 1.92 -17.98 11.85
C TYR A 123 3.45 -17.80 11.83
N PHE A 124 4.18 -18.72 11.18
CA PHE A 124 5.64 -18.70 11.21
C PHE A 124 6.25 -19.35 9.97
N THR A 125 6.74 -18.52 9.04
CA THR A 125 7.53 -18.96 7.89
C THR A 125 8.87 -18.24 7.89
N LEU A 126 9.94 -18.96 8.21
CA LEU A 126 11.31 -18.44 8.11
C LEU A 126 11.88 -18.81 6.75
N ASN A 127 11.95 -17.82 5.85
CA ASN A 127 12.62 -17.94 4.55
C ASN A 127 13.75 -16.91 4.46
N SER A 128 14.67 -17.11 3.51
CA SER A 128 15.63 -16.10 3.06
C SER A 128 14.99 -14.75 2.72
N GLN A 129 13.75 -14.77 2.23
CA GLN A 129 12.95 -13.57 1.96
C GLN A 129 12.65 -12.75 3.22
N THR A 130 12.46 -13.40 4.39
CA THR A 130 12.25 -12.73 5.67
C THR A 130 13.45 -11.86 6.08
N ALA A 131 14.67 -12.23 5.64
CA ALA A 131 15.86 -11.42 5.90
C ALA A 131 15.84 -10.07 5.16
N TYR A 132 15.21 -10.00 3.98
CA TYR A 132 15.04 -8.75 3.22
C TYR A 132 13.98 -7.83 3.85
N THR A 133 13.12 -8.34 4.72
CA THR A 133 12.13 -7.53 5.46
C THR A 133 12.75 -6.76 6.62
N ILE A 134 13.86 -7.25 7.21
CA ILE A 134 14.50 -6.62 8.38
C ILE A 134 14.92 -5.17 8.08
N PRO A 135 15.62 -4.86 6.96
CA PRO A 135 15.95 -3.47 6.62
C PRO A 135 14.72 -2.61 6.37
N ILE A 136 13.66 -3.15 5.75
CA ILE A 136 12.42 -2.42 5.46
C ILE A 136 11.77 -1.96 6.77
N MET A 137 11.66 -2.87 7.75
CA MET A 137 11.15 -2.55 9.09
C MET A 137 12.04 -1.53 9.79
N ALA A 138 13.36 -1.68 9.70
CA ALA A 138 14.30 -0.72 10.29
C ALA A 138 14.10 0.68 9.69
N PHE A 139 14.04 0.81 8.37
CA PHE A 139 13.82 2.08 7.67
C PHE A 139 12.45 2.71 7.98
N ALA A 140 11.40 1.91 8.15
CA ALA A 140 10.06 2.41 8.49
C ALA A 140 10.02 3.15 9.85
N PHE A 141 10.88 2.77 10.79
CA PHE A 141 11.00 3.42 12.11
C PHE A 141 12.18 4.41 12.20
N VAL A 142 12.86 4.73 11.09
CA VAL A 142 13.87 5.79 11.06
C VAL A 142 13.20 7.15 11.16
N CYS A 143 13.09 7.68 12.38
CA CYS A 143 12.60 9.05 12.64
C CYS A 143 13.71 10.00 13.14
N HIS A 144 14.89 9.49 13.49
CA HIS A 144 15.97 10.27 14.11
C HIS A 144 16.45 11.52 13.32
N PRO A 145 16.49 11.55 11.98
CA PRO A 145 16.99 12.73 11.25
C PRO A 145 16.06 13.94 11.39
N GLU A 146 14.76 13.71 11.57
CA GLU A 146 13.73 14.75 11.60
C GLU A 146 13.48 15.29 13.02
N VAL A 147 14.03 14.64 14.05
CA VAL A 147 13.83 15.05 15.46
C VAL A 147 14.38 16.45 15.73
N LEU A 148 15.52 16.82 15.14
CA LEU A 148 16.15 18.13 15.36
C LEU A 148 15.33 19.29 14.76
N PRO A 149 14.91 19.24 13.48
CA PRO A 149 13.98 20.23 12.92
C PRO A 149 12.65 20.35 13.71
N ILE A 150 12.07 19.23 14.14
CA ILE A 150 10.82 19.23 14.93
C ILE A 150 11.05 19.91 16.29
N TYR A 151 12.20 19.67 16.93
CA TYR A 151 12.52 20.27 18.22
C TYR A 151 12.65 21.79 18.15
N THR A 152 13.19 22.33 17.05
CA THR A 152 13.38 23.78 16.88
C THR A 152 12.09 24.54 16.58
N GLU A 153 11.09 23.88 15.99
CA GLU A 153 9.77 24.46 15.70
C GLU A 153 8.78 24.34 16.87
N LEU A 154 9.10 23.52 17.88
CA LEU A 154 8.23 23.29 19.03
C LEU A 154 8.14 24.53 19.93
N LYS A 155 6.92 24.97 20.25
CA LYS A 155 6.67 26.06 21.20
C LYS A 155 7.17 25.67 22.61
N ASP A 156 8.11 26.45 23.15
CA ASP A 156 8.81 26.23 24.41
C ASP A 156 9.48 24.84 24.51
N PRO A 157 10.60 24.64 23.78
CA PRO A 157 11.23 23.34 23.62
C PRO A 157 11.86 22.86 24.93
N SER A 158 11.55 21.63 25.32
CA SER A 158 12.09 20.97 26.51
C SER A 158 12.33 19.49 26.22
N LYS A 159 13.42 18.94 26.75
CA LYS A 159 13.78 17.52 26.59
C LYS A 159 12.65 16.57 27.01
N LYS A 160 11.97 16.87 28.13
CA LYS A 160 10.87 16.05 28.65
C LYS A 160 9.65 16.08 27.71
N LYS A 161 9.29 17.26 27.19
CA LYS A 161 8.17 17.42 26.24
C LYS A 161 8.47 16.70 24.93
N MET A 162 9.66 16.90 24.37
CA MET A 162 10.07 16.25 23.13
C MET A 162 10.07 14.72 23.24
N GLN A 163 10.58 14.17 24.35
CA GLN A 163 10.59 12.72 24.57
C GLN A 163 9.16 12.17 24.67
N HIS A 164 8.26 12.88 25.36
CA HIS A 164 6.87 12.46 25.47
C HIS A 164 6.14 12.48 24.13
N ILE A 165 6.30 13.56 23.35
CA ILE A 165 5.73 13.69 22.01
C ILE A 165 6.27 12.58 21.10
N SER A 166 7.59 12.37 21.08
CA SER A 166 8.23 11.34 20.27
C SER A 166 7.74 9.93 20.63
N ASN A 167 7.68 9.59 21.92
CA ASN A 167 7.20 8.28 22.36
C ASN A 167 5.74 8.05 22.00
N LEU A 168 4.89 9.09 22.13
CA LEU A 168 3.49 9.02 21.71
C LEU A 168 3.36 8.82 20.20
N SER A 169 4.11 9.59 19.39
CA SER A 169 4.11 9.47 17.93
C SER A 169 4.55 8.08 17.48
N ILE A 170 5.63 7.53 18.05
CA ILE A 170 6.11 6.18 17.74
C ILE A 170 5.05 5.14 18.12
N ALA A 171 4.41 5.27 19.29
CA ALA A 171 3.36 4.35 19.72
C ALA A 171 2.14 4.36 18.77
N VAL A 172 1.68 5.54 18.36
CA VAL A 172 0.56 5.67 17.40
C VAL A 172 0.91 5.06 16.06
N MET A 173 2.10 5.37 15.52
CA MET A 173 2.57 4.80 14.24
C MET A 173 2.71 3.28 14.31
N TYR A 174 3.25 2.76 15.42
CA TYR A 174 3.36 1.31 15.64
C TYR A 174 1.99 0.62 15.60
N ILE A 175 0.99 1.17 16.31
CA ILE A 175 -0.37 0.63 16.31
C ILE A 175 -0.97 0.66 14.91
N MET A 176 -0.83 1.77 14.17
CA MET A 176 -1.35 1.88 12.81
C MET A 176 -0.71 0.85 11.87
N TYR A 177 0.62 0.73 11.88
CA TYR A 177 1.33 -0.24 11.06
C TYR A 177 1.00 -1.69 11.43
N PHE A 178 0.87 -1.98 12.72
CA PHE A 178 0.48 -3.31 13.19
C PHE A 178 -0.93 -3.70 12.71
N LEU A 179 -1.91 -2.80 12.85
CA LEU A 179 -3.28 -3.05 12.39
C LEU A 179 -3.36 -3.18 10.87
N ALA A 180 -2.68 -2.30 10.12
CA ALA A 180 -2.63 -2.38 8.67
C ALA A 180 -1.98 -3.70 8.19
N ALA A 181 -0.89 -4.13 8.81
CA ALA A 181 -0.24 -5.40 8.50
C ALA A 181 -1.12 -6.60 8.87
N LEU A 182 -1.77 -6.58 10.05
CA LEU A 182 -2.64 -7.65 10.51
C LEU A 182 -3.85 -7.82 9.59
N PHE A 183 -4.61 -6.76 9.36
CA PHE A 183 -5.81 -6.82 8.52
C PHE A 183 -5.48 -6.96 7.03
N GLY A 184 -4.38 -6.36 6.58
CA GLY A 184 -3.86 -6.53 5.22
C GLY A 184 -3.49 -7.98 4.92
N TYR A 185 -2.72 -8.62 5.80
CA TYR A 185 -2.38 -10.04 5.69
C TYR A 185 -3.63 -10.91 5.80
N LEU A 186 -4.50 -10.67 6.79
CA LEU A 186 -5.73 -11.44 6.96
C LEU A 186 -6.70 -11.32 5.78
N THR A 187 -6.58 -10.31 4.91
CA THR A 187 -7.47 -10.17 3.74
C THR A 187 -7.10 -11.17 2.64
N PHE A 188 -5.80 -11.46 2.45
CA PHE A 188 -5.32 -12.27 1.31
C PHE A 188 -4.54 -13.53 1.72
N TYR A 189 -4.16 -13.67 2.99
CA TYR A 189 -3.40 -14.78 3.55
C TYR A 189 -2.16 -15.11 2.70
N ASN A 190 -2.09 -16.32 2.15
CA ASN A 190 -0.96 -16.80 1.35
C ASN A 190 -0.90 -16.18 -0.07
N GLY A 191 -1.90 -15.40 -0.48
CA GLY A 191 -1.96 -14.70 -1.76
C GLY A 191 -1.49 -13.24 -1.72
N VAL A 192 -0.94 -12.75 -0.60
CA VAL A 192 -0.45 -11.37 -0.50
C VAL A 192 0.83 -11.17 -1.32
N GLU A 193 0.86 -10.14 -2.14
CA GLU A 193 2.05 -9.75 -2.90
C GLU A 193 2.96 -8.84 -2.06
N SER A 194 4.16 -8.50 -2.56
CA SER A 194 5.05 -7.55 -1.88
C SER A 194 4.43 -6.17 -1.69
N GLU A 195 3.49 -5.80 -2.56
CA GLU A 195 2.74 -4.54 -2.50
C GLU A 195 1.24 -4.83 -2.30
N LEU A 196 0.70 -4.40 -1.16
CA LEU A 196 -0.70 -4.66 -0.77
C LEU A 196 -1.69 -4.09 -1.80
N LEU A 197 -1.40 -2.90 -2.34
CA LEU A 197 -2.23 -2.20 -3.32
C LEU A 197 -2.31 -2.94 -4.66
N HIS A 198 -1.25 -3.66 -5.03
CA HIS A 198 -1.26 -4.46 -6.24
C HIS A 198 -2.18 -5.68 -6.09
N THR A 199 -2.14 -6.33 -4.92
CA THR A 199 -3.06 -7.43 -4.60
C THR A 199 -4.51 -6.98 -4.65
N TYR A 200 -4.86 -5.82 -4.08
CA TYR A 200 -6.21 -5.26 -4.14
C TYR A 200 -6.67 -4.98 -5.58
N SER A 201 -5.79 -4.44 -6.43
CA SER A 201 -6.11 -4.12 -7.83
C SER A 201 -6.36 -5.35 -8.71
N LYS A 202 -5.82 -6.51 -8.35
CA LYS A 202 -6.08 -7.78 -9.06
C LYS A 202 -7.45 -8.36 -8.70
N VAL A 203 -7.95 -8.08 -7.50
CA VAL A 203 -9.21 -8.63 -7.00
C VAL A 203 -10.39 -7.76 -7.44
N ASP A 204 -10.29 -6.43 -7.27
CA ASP A 204 -11.33 -5.47 -7.68
C ASP A 204 -10.70 -4.22 -8.34
N PRO A 205 -10.42 -4.23 -9.65
CA PRO A 205 -9.75 -3.10 -10.33
C PRO A 205 -10.58 -1.80 -10.38
N PHE A 206 -11.90 -1.86 -10.19
CA PHE A 206 -12.82 -0.72 -10.33
C PHE A 206 -13.50 -0.28 -9.03
N ASP A 207 -13.09 -0.81 -7.88
CA ASP A 207 -13.69 -0.34 -6.63
C ASP A 207 -13.21 1.09 -6.31
N VAL A 208 -14.16 2.02 -6.22
CA VAL A 208 -13.94 3.42 -5.88
C VAL A 208 -13.13 3.55 -4.60
N LEU A 209 -13.26 2.60 -3.66
CA LEU A 209 -12.47 2.56 -2.44
C LEU A 209 -10.96 2.37 -2.69
N ILE A 210 -10.58 1.49 -3.61
CA ILE A 210 -9.18 1.22 -3.97
C ILE A 210 -8.60 2.41 -4.74
N LEU A 211 -9.41 3.04 -5.61
CA LEU A 211 -9.02 4.27 -6.30
C LEU A 211 -8.79 5.42 -5.31
N CYS A 212 -9.71 5.64 -4.37
CA CYS A 212 -9.57 6.65 -3.32
C CYS A 212 -8.33 6.41 -2.45
N VAL A 213 -8.06 5.16 -2.08
CA VAL A 213 -6.87 4.78 -1.32
C VAL A 213 -5.57 5.02 -2.10
N ARG A 214 -5.57 4.75 -3.41
CA ARG A 214 -4.39 4.96 -4.27
C ARG A 214 -4.06 6.43 -4.52
N VAL A 215 -5.08 7.28 -4.50
CA VAL A 215 -4.94 8.73 -4.69
C VAL A 215 -4.56 9.44 -3.39
N ALA A 216 -5.04 8.94 -2.26
CA ALA A 216 -4.80 9.49 -0.94
C ALA A 216 -3.33 9.31 -0.51
#